data_AF-A0A2G1VBC6-F1
#
_entry.id   AF-A0A2G1VBC6-F1
#
_cell.length_a   1.000
_cell.length_b   1.000
_cell.length_c   1.000
_cell.angle_alpha   90.00
_cell.angle_beta   90.00
_cell.angle_gamma   90.00
#
_symmetry.space_group_name_H-M   'P 1'
#
loop_
_entity.id
_entity.type
_entity.pdbx_description
1 polymer ?
#
loop_
_entity_poly.entity_id
_entity_poly.type
_entity_poly.pdbx_seq_one_letter_code
_entity_poly.pdbx_strand_id
1 'polypeptide(L)'
;MIFSIFSRAYKPVIAILISVSMPGCASYYSHFAMFPAENSTGEPRQVRLSWQSAEYPGWWFASNEATSIKVETQCSDRVWRVRDGDDADAGACSTGIRACGGSGMDLVAQTGKPATESIRCMAINAGAPDARIPDVGGKLELLVSCTPAVVTEGSGDESRNLDYIRASSVPYTVYVRKAPRGAMNARPPAFDELVCDAE
;
A
#
# COMPACT_ATOMS: atom_id res chain seq x y z
N MET A 1 31.42 -56.14 5.76
CA MET A 1 31.67 -54.84 6.43
C MET A 1 31.21 -53.67 5.55
N ILE A 2 29.93 -53.57 5.20
CA ILE A 2 29.39 -52.47 4.35
C ILE A 2 28.22 -51.75 5.04
N PHE A 3 27.57 -52.38 6.02
CA PHE A 3 26.37 -51.82 6.69
C PHE A 3 26.64 -50.79 7.80
N SER A 4 27.87 -50.65 8.31
CA SER A 4 28.17 -49.68 9.38
C SER A 4 28.52 -48.26 8.91
N ILE A 5 28.77 -48.05 7.61
CA ILE A 5 29.15 -46.74 7.07
C ILE A 5 27.91 -45.88 6.78
N PHE A 6 26.79 -46.51 6.39
CA PHE A 6 25.52 -45.80 6.15
C PHE A 6 24.92 -45.20 7.43
N SER A 7 25.28 -45.70 8.61
CA SER A 7 24.70 -45.26 9.88
C SER A 7 25.24 -43.91 10.40
N ARG A 8 26.41 -43.47 9.91
CA ARG A 8 27.02 -42.20 10.35
C ARG A 8 26.69 -41.01 9.46
N ALA A 9 26.36 -41.24 8.18
CA ALA A 9 26.08 -40.19 7.21
C ALA A 9 24.62 -39.69 7.23
N TYR A 10 23.67 -40.50 7.73
CA TYR A 10 22.26 -40.06 7.79
C TYR A 10 22.04 -38.98 8.86
N LYS A 11 22.80 -38.99 9.96
CA LYS A 11 22.63 -38.03 11.07
C LYS A 11 22.84 -36.57 10.65
N PRO A 12 23.94 -36.20 9.95
CA PRO A 12 24.11 -34.83 9.48
C PRO A 12 23.09 -34.47 8.38
N VAL A 13 22.71 -35.41 7.51
CA VAL A 13 21.72 -35.16 6.44
C VAL A 13 20.33 -34.91 7.02
N ILE A 14 19.91 -35.69 8.02
CA ILE A 14 18.64 -35.49 8.72
C ILE A 14 18.66 -34.17 9.51
N ALA A 15 19.77 -33.83 10.17
CA ALA A 15 19.89 -32.54 10.84
C ALA A 15 19.78 -31.36 9.86
N ILE A 16 20.40 -31.45 8.67
CA ILE A 16 20.25 -30.43 7.61
C ILE A 16 18.81 -30.38 7.10
N LEU A 17 18.16 -31.53 6.87
CA LEU A 17 16.75 -31.57 6.45
C LEU A 17 15.80 -30.95 7.49
N ILE A 18 16.04 -31.19 8.78
CA ILE A 18 15.27 -30.60 9.88
C ILE A 18 15.49 -29.10 9.95
N SER A 19 16.73 -28.62 9.76
CA SER A 19 17.04 -27.19 9.71
C SER A 19 16.39 -26.48 8.53
N VAL A 20 16.31 -27.14 7.36
CA VAL A 20 15.67 -26.60 6.15
C VAL A 20 14.14 -26.68 6.23
N SER A 21 13.58 -27.59 7.03
CA SER A 21 12.14 -27.74 7.22
C SER A 21 11.57 -26.88 8.36
N MET A 22 12.41 -26.17 9.13
CA MET A 22 11.90 -25.14 10.03
C MET A 22 11.33 -24.00 9.18
N PRO A 23 10.03 -23.67 9.30
CA PRO A 23 9.47 -22.54 8.58
C PRO A 23 10.29 -21.29 8.94
N GLY A 24 10.84 -20.62 7.94
CA GLY A 24 11.47 -19.32 8.14
C GLY A 24 10.49 -18.40 8.86
N CYS A 25 10.83 -17.98 10.08
CA CYS A 25 9.99 -17.06 10.84
C CYS A 25 10.03 -15.70 10.14
N ALA A 26 8.95 -15.33 9.44
CA ALA A 26 8.80 -13.99 8.91
C ALA A 26 8.62 -12.99 10.06
N SER A 27 9.26 -11.84 9.95
CA SER A 27 9.01 -10.69 10.82
C SER A 27 7.88 -9.85 10.21
N TYR A 28 6.79 -9.69 10.95
CA TYR A 28 5.62 -8.96 10.47
C TYR A 28 5.62 -7.51 10.95
N TYR A 29 5.36 -6.59 10.03
CA TYR A 29 5.30 -5.16 10.33
C TYR A 29 3.98 -4.54 9.89
N SER A 30 3.63 -3.46 10.59
CA SER A 30 2.63 -2.49 10.18
C SER A 30 3.36 -1.21 9.77
N HIS A 31 2.96 -0.66 8.63
CA HIS A 31 3.50 0.58 8.09
C HIS A 31 2.38 1.59 7.99
N PHE A 32 2.67 2.83 8.38
CA PHE A 32 1.70 3.91 8.27
C PHE A 32 2.32 5.28 8.19
N ALA A 33 1.60 6.20 7.56
CA ALA A 33 1.88 7.62 7.58
C ALA A 33 0.57 8.40 7.65
N MET A 34 0.59 9.55 8.32
CA MET A 34 -0.51 10.51 8.28
C MET A 34 0.10 11.88 8.07
N PHE A 35 -0.44 12.63 7.10
CA PHE A 35 0.09 13.95 6.75
C PHE A 35 -1.05 14.87 6.28
N PRO A 36 -0.90 16.19 6.48
CA PRO A 36 -1.86 17.17 5.98
C PRO A 36 -1.72 17.32 4.46
N ALA A 37 -2.85 17.37 3.77
CA ALA A 37 -2.96 17.69 2.34
C ALA A 37 -4.31 18.34 2.06
N GLU A 38 -4.53 18.78 0.83
CA GLU A 38 -5.85 19.20 0.36
C GLU A 38 -6.59 18.01 -0.27
N ASN A 39 -7.92 17.98 -0.16
CA ASN A 39 -8.76 17.14 -1.02
C ASN A 39 -8.93 17.80 -2.41
N SER A 40 -9.66 17.17 -3.32
CA SER A 40 -9.77 17.67 -4.70
C SER A 40 -10.52 19.00 -4.81
N THR A 41 -11.38 19.32 -3.84
CA THR A 41 -12.08 20.60 -3.73
C THR A 41 -11.24 21.73 -3.10
N GLY A 42 -10.07 21.40 -2.53
CA GLY A 42 -9.12 22.36 -1.97
C GLY A 42 -9.23 22.57 -0.46
N GLU A 43 -9.99 21.72 0.24
CA GLU A 43 -10.15 21.77 1.68
C GLU A 43 -9.01 21.06 2.40
N PRO A 44 -8.49 21.60 3.51
CA PRO A 44 -7.43 20.97 4.28
C PRO A 44 -7.96 19.72 5.00
N ARG A 45 -7.34 18.57 4.72
CA ARG A 45 -7.67 17.25 5.28
C ARG A 45 -6.41 16.51 5.72
N GLN A 46 -6.60 15.49 6.56
CA GLN A 46 -5.57 14.48 6.80
C GLN A 46 -5.64 13.38 5.75
N VAL A 47 -4.48 12.92 5.29
CA VAL A 47 -4.37 11.74 4.43
C VAL A 47 -3.59 10.67 5.17
N ARG A 48 -4.11 9.45 5.16
CA ARG A 48 -3.51 8.28 5.80
C ARG A 48 -3.08 7.25 4.78
N LEU A 49 -1.83 6.82 4.90
CA LEU A 49 -1.30 5.64 4.20
C LEU A 49 -1.15 4.50 5.20
N SER A 50 -1.54 3.29 4.81
CA SER A 50 -1.29 2.11 5.64
C SER A 50 -1.12 0.81 4.83
N TRP A 51 -0.21 -0.05 5.28
CA TRP A 51 -0.03 -1.40 4.76
C TRP A 51 0.67 -2.30 5.77
N GLN A 52 0.81 -3.57 5.41
CA GLN A 52 1.41 -4.62 6.20
C GLN A 52 2.47 -5.32 5.38
N SER A 53 3.61 -5.66 5.99
CA SER A 53 4.65 -6.50 5.35
C SER A 53 5.01 -7.72 6.18
N ALA A 54 5.56 -8.71 5.50
CA ALA A 54 6.21 -9.90 6.05
C ALA A 54 7.64 -9.93 5.49
N GLU A 55 8.63 -9.85 6.37
CA GLU A 55 10.05 -9.84 6.01
C GLU A 55 10.69 -11.17 6.37
N TYR A 56 11.17 -11.89 5.35
CA TYR A 56 11.84 -13.16 5.51
C TYR A 56 13.34 -12.94 5.67
N PRO A 57 14.03 -13.79 6.46
CA PRO A 57 15.48 -13.74 6.54
C PRO A 57 16.11 -14.01 5.15
N GLY A 58 17.20 -13.31 4.83
CA GLY A 58 17.85 -13.46 3.51
C GLY A 58 18.46 -14.84 3.20
N TRP A 59 18.49 -15.77 4.18
CA TRP A 59 18.87 -17.17 3.97
C TRP A 59 17.69 -18.07 3.58
N TRP A 60 16.46 -17.57 3.68
CA TRP A 60 15.24 -18.28 3.31
C TRP A 60 14.91 -18.08 1.83
N PHE A 61 14.28 -19.07 1.20
CA PHE A 61 13.98 -19.05 -0.23
C PHE A 61 12.77 -18.18 -0.59
N ALA A 62 11.92 -17.82 0.38
CA ALA A 62 10.78 -16.94 0.14
C ALA A 62 11.20 -15.47 0.14
N SER A 63 10.56 -14.67 -0.72
CA SER A 63 10.78 -13.23 -0.82
C SER A 63 9.89 -12.48 0.17
N ASN A 64 10.26 -11.24 0.49
CA ASN A 64 9.43 -10.37 1.31
C ASN A 64 8.08 -10.11 0.64
N GLU A 65 7.02 -10.04 1.45
CA GLU A 65 5.66 -9.83 0.96
C GLU A 65 5.04 -8.61 1.64
N ALA A 66 4.07 -7.99 0.97
CA ALA A 66 3.32 -6.88 1.52
C ALA A 66 1.90 -6.83 0.96
N THR A 67 0.98 -6.29 1.74
CA THR A 67 -0.37 -5.95 1.28
C THR A 67 -0.33 -4.70 0.41
N SER A 68 -1.38 -4.48 -0.38
CA SER A 68 -1.62 -3.17 -1.03
C SER A 68 -1.54 -2.01 -0.02
N ILE A 69 -1.02 -0.87 -0.46
CA ILE A 69 -1.00 0.37 0.30
C ILE A 69 -2.38 1.03 0.18
N LYS A 70 -3.05 1.16 1.32
CA LYS A 70 -4.29 1.92 1.41
C LYS A 70 -3.96 3.39 1.48
N VAL A 71 -4.61 4.21 0.65
CA VAL A 71 -4.59 5.66 0.72
C VAL A 71 -6.02 6.11 1.03
N GLU A 72 -6.18 6.76 2.18
CA GLU A 72 -7.45 7.22 2.72
C GLU A 72 -7.37 8.73 2.96
N THR A 73 -8.44 9.46 2.65
CA THR A 73 -8.55 10.89 2.94
C THR A 73 -9.61 11.09 4.01
N GLN A 74 -9.33 11.96 4.98
CA GLN A 74 -10.28 12.31 6.04
C GLN A 74 -11.59 12.80 5.43
N CYS A 75 -12.71 12.36 6.00
CA CYS A 75 -14.06 12.63 5.53
C CYS A 75 -14.41 12.06 4.15
N SER A 76 -13.63 11.11 3.61
CA SER A 76 -13.95 10.44 2.35
C SER A 76 -14.08 8.93 2.52
N ASP A 77 -15.16 8.39 1.96
CA ASP A 77 -15.43 6.96 1.85
C ASP A 77 -14.60 6.30 0.73
N ARG A 78 -14.03 7.10 -0.18
CA ARG A 78 -13.18 6.58 -1.26
C ARG A 78 -11.84 6.11 -0.70
N VAL A 79 -11.62 4.79 -0.74
CA VAL A 79 -10.35 4.16 -0.39
C VAL A 79 -9.60 3.71 -1.64
N TRP A 80 -8.40 4.22 -1.82
CA TRP A 80 -7.48 3.80 -2.87
C TRP A 80 -6.61 2.64 -2.39
N ARG A 81 -6.43 1.62 -3.24
CA ARG A 81 -5.50 0.50 -3.01
C ARG A 81 -4.41 0.54 -4.07
N VAL A 82 -3.22 0.98 -3.65
CA VAL A 82 -2.03 1.05 -4.49
C VAL A 82 -1.28 -0.28 -4.36
N ARG A 83 -0.95 -0.89 -5.49
CA ARG A 83 -0.45 -2.26 -5.63
C ARG A 83 0.82 -2.29 -6.46
N ASP A 84 1.66 -3.30 -6.27
CA ASP A 84 2.84 -3.51 -7.13
C ASP A 84 2.62 -4.64 -8.14
N GLY A 85 3.64 -4.95 -8.93
CA GLY A 85 3.54 -5.91 -10.03
C GLY A 85 3.23 -7.36 -9.63
N ASP A 86 3.35 -7.74 -8.35
CA ASP A 86 3.08 -9.12 -7.91
C ASP A 86 1.63 -9.33 -7.50
N ASP A 87 0.86 -8.26 -7.33
CA ASP A 87 -0.57 -8.32 -7.02
C ASP A 87 -1.37 -8.48 -8.34
N ALA A 88 -2.17 -9.55 -8.44
CA ALA A 88 -2.99 -9.85 -9.61
C ALA A 88 -3.99 -8.73 -9.94
N ASP A 89 -4.40 -7.94 -8.94
CA ASP A 89 -5.36 -6.84 -9.08
C ASP A 89 -4.68 -5.48 -9.28
N ALA A 90 -3.36 -5.44 -9.55
CA ALA A 90 -2.63 -4.18 -9.73
C ALA A 90 -3.02 -3.39 -10.99
N GLY A 91 -3.72 -4.05 -11.93
CA GLY A 91 -4.09 -3.47 -13.22
C GLY A 91 -2.90 -3.20 -14.13
N ALA A 92 -3.16 -2.93 -15.41
CA ALA A 92 -2.12 -2.78 -16.44
C ALA A 92 -1.81 -1.31 -16.80
N CYS A 93 -2.31 -0.33 -16.03
CA CYS A 93 -2.14 1.09 -16.37
C CYS A 93 -0.70 1.61 -16.31
N SER A 94 0.24 0.88 -15.69
CA SER A 94 1.68 1.22 -15.65
C SER A 94 2.49 0.08 -15.01
N THR A 95 3.80 0.28 -14.82
CA THR A 95 4.68 -0.57 -14.00
C THR A 95 4.88 0.01 -12.60
N GLY A 96 5.56 -0.74 -11.71
CA GLY A 96 5.86 -0.32 -10.34
C GLY A 96 4.64 -0.33 -9.41
N ILE A 97 4.73 0.46 -8.33
CA ILE A 97 3.68 0.59 -7.31
C ILE A 97 2.65 1.63 -7.78
N ARG A 98 1.41 1.21 -8.05
CA ARG A 98 0.40 1.99 -8.78
C ARG A 98 -1.04 1.71 -8.35
N ALA A 99 -1.94 2.64 -8.68
CA ALA A 99 -3.38 2.40 -8.74
C ALA A 99 -3.96 2.97 -10.03
N CYS A 100 -4.81 2.18 -10.69
CA CYS A 100 -5.46 2.55 -11.94
C CYS A 100 -6.80 3.24 -11.69
N GLY A 101 -7.21 4.11 -12.62
CA GLY A 101 -8.46 4.85 -12.53
C GLY A 101 -9.70 3.96 -12.64
N GLY A 102 -10.77 4.37 -11.94
CA GLY A 102 -12.07 3.77 -12.06
C GLY A 102 -12.92 4.44 -13.14
N SER A 103 -13.45 3.65 -14.07
CA SER A 103 -14.40 4.16 -15.07
C SER A 103 -15.64 4.75 -14.37
N GLY A 104 -15.99 5.99 -14.71
CA GLY A 104 -17.11 6.71 -14.10
C GLY A 104 -16.86 7.23 -12.69
N MET A 105 -15.76 6.86 -12.05
CA MET A 105 -15.39 7.29 -10.70
C MET A 105 -14.33 8.40 -10.71
N ASP A 106 -13.44 8.37 -11.70
CA ASP A 106 -12.24 9.21 -11.72
C ASP A 106 -12.10 9.96 -13.06
N LEU A 107 -11.54 11.16 -13.00
CA LEU A 107 -11.14 11.99 -14.14
C LEU A 107 -9.64 12.22 -14.10
N VAL A 108 -9.01 12.30 -15.27
CA VAL A 108 -7.62 12.72 -15.40
C VAL A 108 -7.52 14.20 -15.08
N ALA A 109 -6.86 14.55 -13.97
CA ALA A 109 -6.88 15.91 -13.42
C ALA A 109 -6.38 16.98 -14.42
N GLN A 110 -5.41 16.61 -15.27
CA GLN A 110 -4.85 17.53 -16.27
C GLN A 110 -5.80 17.85 -17.42
N THR A 111 -6.73 16.95 -17.74
CA THR A 111 -7.55 17.05 -18.97
C THR A 111 -9.06 17.07 -18.70
N GLY A 112 -9.49 16.70 -17.49
CA GLY A 112 -10.90 16.52 -17.13
C GLY A 112 -11.57 15.32 -17.83
N LYS A 113 -10.83 14.53 -18.63
CA LYS A 113 -11.39 13.37 -19.32
C LYS A 113 -11.58 12.20 -18.35
N PRO A 114 -12.57 11.31 -18.59
CA PRO A 114 -12.72 10.08 -17.81
C PRO A 114 -11.42 9.29 -17.74
N ALA A 115 -11.02 8.94 -16.52
CA ALA A 115 -9.97 7.96 -16.29
C ALA A 115 -10.57 6.55 -16.40
N THR A 116 -9.78 5.61 -16.88
CA THR A 116 -10.15 4.20 -17.01
C THR A 116 -9.05 3.35 -16.36
N GLU A 117 -9.25 2.04 -16.36
CA GLU A 117 -8.30 1.06 -15.81
C GLU A 117 -6.93 1.06 -16.53
N SER A 118 -6.81 1.72 -17.69
CA SER A 118 -5.54 1.92 -18.39
C SER A 118 -4.81 3.20 -17.97
N ILE A 119 -5.43 4.06 -17.16
CA ILE A 119 -4.84 5.31 -16.69
C ILE A 119 -4.31 5.16 -15.27
N ARG A 120 -3.05 5.53 -15.07
CA ARG A 120 -2.41 5.54 -13.75
C ARG A 120 -2.85 6.77 -12.96
N CYS A 121 -3.69 6.56 -11.96
CA CYS A 121 -4.20 7.63 -11.09
C CYS A 121 -3.32 7.87 -9.86
N MET A 122 -2.68 6.83 -9.33
CA MET A 122 -1.70 6.98 -8.25
C MET A 122 -0.44 6.19 -8.56
N ALA A 123 0.70 6.69 -8.11
CA ALA A 123 1.98 6.00 -8.17
C ALA A 123 2.79 6.29 -6.91
N ILE A 124 3.48 5.28 -6.39
CA ILE A 124 4.46 5.45 -5.33
C ILE A 124 5.85 5.32 -5.94
N ASN A 125 6.72 6.28 -5.65
CA ASN A 125 8.07 6.40 -6.21
C ASN A 125 8.05 6.27 -7.73
N ALA A 126 7.29 7.15 -8.41
CA ALA A 126 6.94 7.03 -9.83
C ALA A 126 8.14 6.93 -10.80
N GLY A 127 9.35 7.34 -10.36
CA GLY A 127 10.60 7.18 -11.10
C GLY A 127 11.26 5.79 -11.00
N ALA A 128 10.70 4.87 -10.22
CA ALA A 128 11.23 3.52 -10.00
C ALA A 128 10.25 2.45 -10.53
N PRO A 129 10.33 2.06 -11.82
CA PRO A 129 9.37 1.15 -12.44
C PRO A 129 9.42 -0.29 -11.89
N ASP A 130 10.55 -0.67 -11.28
CA ASP A 130 10.74 -1.98 -10.66
C ASP A 130 10.46 -1.95 -9.14
N ALA A 131 9.95 -0.84 -8.61
CA ALA A 131 9.67 -0.70 -7.18
C ALA A 131 8.58 -1.68 -6.70
N ARG A 132 8.79 -2.18 -5.49
CA ARG A 132 7.94 -3.17 -4.82
C ARG A 132 7.55 -2.65 -3.44
N ILE A 133 6.33 -2.95 -2.99
CA ILE A 133 5.81 -2.49 -1.70
C ILE A 133 6.66 -2.99 -0.51
N PRO A 134 7.13 -4.25 -0.47
CA PRO A 134 7.98 -4.73 0.63
C PRO A 134 9.29 -3.93 0.79
N ASP A 135 9.78 -3.31 -0.28
CA ASP A 135 11.03 -2.54 -0.30
C ASP A 135 10.82 -1.05 0.00
N VAL A 136 9.57 -0.62 0.26
CA VAL A 136 9.28 0.75 0.65
C VAL A 136 9.83 1.03 2.05
N GLY A 137 10.82 1.91 2.11
CA GLY A 137 11.47 2.33 3.36
C GLY A 137 10.68 3.37 4.15
N GLY A 138 11.36 4.09 5.04
CA GLY A 138 10.78 5.13 5.90
C GLY A 138 10.38 6.43 5.19
N LYS A 139 10.53 6.51 3.88
CA LYS A 139 10.16 7.66 3.05
C LYS A 139 9.67 7.16 1.69
N LEU A 140 8.60 7.77 1.17
CA LEU A 140 8.10 7.53 -0.18
C LEU A 140 7.59 8.82 -0.83
N GLU A 141 7.45 8.78 -2.14
CA GLU A 141 6.83 9.84 -2.95
C GLU A 141 5.49 9.35 -3.51
N LEU A 142 4.39 10.01 -3.17
CA LEU A 142 3.06 9.70 -3.70
C LEU A 142 2.70 10.71 -4.80
N LEU A 143 2.56 10.24 -6.03
CA LEU A 143 2.06 11.02 -7.16
C LEU A 143 0.57 10.72 -7.37
N VAL A 144 -0.26 11.76 -7.44
CA VAL A 144 -1.71 11.67 -7.69
C VAL A 144 -2.04 12.43 -8.96
N SER A 145 -2.60 11.74 -9.95
CA SER A 145 -2.85 12.26 -11.30
C SER A 145 -4.33 12.36 -11.68
N CYS A 146 -5.22 11.84 -10.82
CA CYS A 146 -6.66 11.85 -11.04
C CYS A 146 -7.39 12.62 -9.95
N THR A 147 -8.61 13.02 -10.26
CA THR A 147 -9.57 13.69 -9.37
C THR A 147 -10.90 12.92 -9.42
N PRO A 148 -11.72 12.90 -8.36
CA PRO A 148 -13.02 12.26 -8.42
C PRO A 148 -13.89 12.89 -9.52
N ALA A 149 -14.66 12.06 -10.22
CA ALA A 149 -15.66 12.54 -11.18
C ALA A 149 -16.88 13.14 -10.47
N VAL A 150 -17.19 12.63 -9.28
CA VAL A 150 -18.25 13.09 -8.39
C VAL A 150 -17.69 13.09 -6.96
N VAL A 151 -17.81 14.22 -6.26
CA VAL A 151 -17.30 14.39 -4.88
C VAL A 151 -18.29 13.89 -3.83
N THR A 152 -19.57 13.77 -4.17
CA THR A 152 -20.63 13.35 -3.26
C THR A 152 -21.61 12.43 -4.00
N GLU A 153 -21.81 11.22 -3.50
CA GLU A 153 -22.76 10.24 -4.05
C GLU A 153 -23.94 10.03 -3.08
N GLY A 154 -25.17 10.05 -3.60
CA GLY A 154 -26.38 9.88 -2.79
C GLY A 154 -27.14 11.20 -2.57
N SER A 155 -28.10 11.19 -1.63
CA SER A 155 -28.95 12.34 -1.31
C SER A 155 -29.37 12.31 0.16
N GLY A 156 -29.42 13.49 0.79
CA GLY A 156 -29.83 13.62 2.20
C GLY A 156 -28.89 12.90 3.16
N ASP A 157 -29.45 12.22 4.15
CA ASP A 157 -28.69 11.55 5.23
C ASP A 157 -27.87 10.33 4.77
N GLU A 158 -28.05 9.85 3.54
CA GLU A 158 -27.26 8.75 2.94
C GLU A 158 -26.15 9.25 2.01
N SER A 159 -25.86 10.56 2.02
CA SER A 159 -24.79 11.18 1.24
C SER A 159 -23.42 10.63 1.65
N ARG A 160 -22.66 10.15 0.67
CA ARG A 160 -21.27 9.69 0.84
C ARG A 160 -20.32 10.66 0.18
N ASN A 161 -19.36 11.15 0.95
CA ASN A 161 -18.28 11.97 0.42
C ASN A 161 -17.21 11.06 -0.18
N LEU A 162 -16.85 11.30 -1.44
CA LEU A 162 -15.85 10.56 -2.22
C LEU A 162 -14.63 11.42 -2.55
N ASP A 163 -14.53 12.61 -1.95
CA ASP A 163 -13.47 13.56 -2.22
C ASP A 163 -12.14 13.14 -1.58
N TYR A 164 -11.21 12.70 -2.42
CA TYR A 164 -9.90 12.25 -1.99
C TYR A 164 -8.79 13.28 -2.24
N ILE A 165 -7.60 13.00 -1.71
CA ILE A 165 -6.38 13.80 -1.87
C ILE A 165 -6.25 14.43 -3.27
N ARG A 166 -5.94 15.72 -3.29
CA ARG A 166 -5.79 16.52 -4.50
C ARG A 166 -4.72 15.96 -5.44
N ALA A 167 -5.02 15.95 -6.73
CA ALA A 167 -4.02 15.71 -7.76
C ALA A 167 -2.90 16.76 -7.70
N SER A 168 -1.66 16.34 -7.94
CA SER A 168 -0.50 17.22 -7.92
C SER A 168 0.51 16.83 -9.00
N SER A 169 1.09 17.83 -9.65
CA SER A 169 2.22 17.65 -10.57
C SER A 169 3.53 17.34 -9.85
N VAL A 170 3.62 17.68 -8.56
CA VAL A 170 4.75 17.39 -7.67
C VAL A 170 4.35 16.30 -6.69
N PRO A 171 5.09 15.18 -6.58
CA PRO A 171 4.77 14.12 -5.63
C PRO A 171 4.76 14.60 -4.18
N TYR A 172 3.80 14.12 -3.40
CA TYR A 172 3.78 14.30 -1.95
C TYR A 172 4.91 13.49 -1.33
N THR A 173 5.80 14.14 -0.59
CA THR A 173 6.82 13.45 0.20
C THR A 173 6.22 12.98 1.52
N VAL A 174 6.21 11.67 1.74
CA VAL A 174 5.56 11.05 2.90
C VAL A 174 6.59 10.29 3.72
N TYR A 175 6.62 10.55 5.03
CA TYR A 175 7.46 9.83 5.98
C TYR A 175 6.67 8.73 6.66
N VAL A 176 7.20 7.51 6.59
CA VAL A 176 6.51 6.29 6.98
C VAL A 176 7.07 5.79 8.30
N ARG A 177 6.18 5.43 9.22
CA ARG A 177 6.52 4.71 10.44
C ARG A 177 6.33 3.22 10.20
N LYS A 178 7.36 2.44 10.56
CA LYS A 178 7.36 0.98 10.59
C LYS A 178 7.36 0.51 12.04
N ALA A 179 6.44 -0.37 12.40
CA ALA A 179 6.34 -0.93 13.75
C ALA A 179 6.07 -2.44 13.71
N PRO A 180 6.65 -3.24 14.61
CA PRO A 180 6.35 -4.67 14.70
C PRO A 180 4.85 -4.90 14.91
N ARG A 181 4.28 -5.84 14.15
CA ARG A 181 2.85 -6.12 14.24
C ARG A 181 2.47 -6.60 15.65
N GLY A 182 1.37 -6.07 16.18
CA GLY A 182 0.91 -6.36 17.54
C GLY A 182 1.54 -5.48 18.62
N ALA A 183 2.53 -4.64 18.30
CA ALA A 183 3.02 -3.64 19.25
C ALA A 183 1.97 -2.53 19.47
N MET A 184 1.96 -1.93 20.67
CA MET A 184 1.01 -0.85 21.01
C MET A 184 1.12 0.36 20.06
N ASN A 185 2.31 0.63 19.52
CA ASN A 185 2.59 1.70 18.58
C ASN A 185 2.40 1.30 17.10
N ALA A 186 1.90 0.09 16.82
CA ALA A 186 1.72 -0.41 15.46
C ALA A 186 0.39 -0.01 14.82
N ARG A 187 -0.48 0.65 15.58
CA ARG A 187 -1.77 1.11 15.08
C ARG A 187 -1.62 2.49 14.44
N PRO A 188 -2.10 2.68 13.20
CA PRO A 188 -2.09 4.00 12.59
C PRO A 188 -3.00 4.95 13.39
N PRO A 189 -2.69 6.26 13.40
CA PRO A 189 -3.59 7.27 13.97
C PRO A 189 -5.00 7.20 13.35
N ALA A 190 -6.02 7.40 14.18
CA ALA A 190 -7.39 7.58 13.72
C ALA A 190 -7.54 8.98 13.11
N PHE A 191 -8.49 9.13 12.18
CA PHE A 191 -8.92 10.45 11.75
C PHE A 191 -9.70 11.11 12.87
N ASP A 192 -9.67 12.45 12.90
CA ASP A 192 -10.58 13.21 13.75
C ASP A 192 -11.94 13.29 13.03
N GLU A 193 -12.92 12.54 13.52
CA GLU A 193 -14.25 12.44 12.92
C GLU A 193 -15.09 13.71 13.17
N LEU A 194 -14.76 14.50 14.20
CA LEU A 194 -15.46 15.75 14.51
C LEU A 194 -15.32 16.81 13.40
N VAL A 195 -14.27 16.70 12.59
CA VAL A 195 -14.05 17.58 11.43
C VAL A 195 -15.05 17.28 10.31
N CYS A 196 -15.56 16.04 10.24
CA CYS A 196 -16.47 15.59 9.18
C CYS A 196 -17.95 15.83 9.53
N ASP A 197 -18.30 15.81 10.82
CA ASP A 197 -19.68 16.06 11.29
C ASP A 197 -20.05 17.56 11.34
N ALA A 198 -19.09 18.45 11.09
CA ALA A 198 -19.28 19.91 11.12
C ALA A 198 -19.72 20.51 9.77
N GLU A 199 -20.03 19.66 8.78
CA GLU A 199 -20.46 20.00 7.42
C GLU A 199 -21.95 19.69 7.20
#